data_AF-A0A0F3NLN8-F1
#
_entry.id   AF-A0A0F3NLN8-F1
#
_cell.length_a   1.000
_cell.length_b   1.000
_cell.length_c   1.000
_cell.angle_alpha   90.00
_cell.angle_beta   90.00
_cell.angle_gamma   90.00
#
_symmetry.space_group_name_H-M   'P 1'
#
loop_
_entity.id
_entity.type
_entity.pdbx_description
1 polymer ?
#
loop_
_entity_poly.entity_id
_entity_poly.type
_entity_poly.pdbx_seq_one_letter_code
_entity_poly.pdbx_strand_id
1 'polypeptide(L)'
;MMSLAIVMAGNDVRAHDDVSALDAGGAGYFYVGLDYSPAFSKIRDFSIRESNGETKAVYPYLKDGKSVKLESNKFDWNTPDPRIGFKDNMLVAMEGSVGYGIGGARVELEIGYERFKTKGIRDSGSKEDEADTVYLLAKELAYDVVTGQTDKLTAALAKTSGKDIVQFANAVKISHSGIDKKVCTGSHADLAPGANGGKKFVVDPAGSSKQDGDTTQCSGLGHNSSVTQDPKLFSTFVNTVKVAEGKNWPTGRAYSNTSLKTGDTNSNAKAVATDLVALNRDEKTIVAGLLAKTIEGGEVVEIRAVSSTSVMVNACYDLLSEGLGVVPYACVGLGGNFVGVVDEYSTIRPSLTLYARRK
;
A
#
# COMPACT_ATOMS: atom_id res chain seq x y z
N MET A 1 -2.82 21.04 -27.63
CA MET A 1 -1.39 21.18 -27.28
C MET A 1 -0.85 22.31 -28.14
N MET A 2 -0.16 23.28 -27.55
CA MET A 2 0.76 24.14 -28.32
C MET A 2 2.12 23.46 -28.20
N SER A 3 2.64 22.95 -29.31
CA SER A 3 3.98 22.33 -29.39
C SER A 3 4.91 23.30 -30.11
N LEU A 4 6.14 23.46 -29.63
CA LEU A 4 7.21 24.12 -30.35
C LEU A 4 8.11 23.04 -30.93
N ALA A 5 8.03 22.87 -32.26
CA ALA A 5 8.84 21.92 -33.01
C ALA A 5 10.10 22.61 -33.54
N ILE A 6 11.28 22.09 -33.20
CA ILE A 6 12.55 22.50 -33.79
C ILE A 6 13.03 21.34 -34.66
N VAL A 7 12.82 21.45 -35.96
CA VAL A 7 13.29 20.47 -36.94
C VAL A 7 14.68 20.88 -37.42
N MET A 8 15.69 20.06 -37.14
CA MET A 8 17.03 20.21 -37.71
C MET A 8 17.19 19.20 -38.85
N ALA A 9 16.93 19.64 -40.08
CA ALA A 9 17.18 18.84 -41.27
C ALA A 9 18.67 18.93 -41.63
N GLY A 10 19.38 17.81 -41.52
CA GLY A 10 20.74 17.67 -42.01
C GLY A 10 20.74 17.43 -43.51
N ASN A 11 20.79 18.49 -44.32
CA ASN A 11 21.01 18.35 -45.76
C ASN A 11 22.50 18.19 -46.08
N ASP A 12 23.13 17.09 -45.65
CA ASP A 12 24.34 16.58 -46.31
C ASP A 12 24.82 15.25 -45.73
N VAL A 13 24.43 14.16 -46.37
CA VAL A 13 25.34 13.01 -46.57
C VAL A 13 25.41 12.81 -48.09
N ARG A 14 26.11 13.71 -48.78
CA ARG A 14 26.43 13.58 -50.20
C ARG A 14 27.58 12.59 -50.38
N ALA A 15 27.30 11.45 -50.99
CA ALA A 15 28.28 10.84 -51.89
C ALA A 15 28.27 11.68 -53.18
N HIS A 16 29.46 12.18 -53.54
CA HIS A 16 29.83 12.94 -54.74
C HIS A 16 28.85 12.83 -55.93
N ASP A 17 28.14 13.91 -56.26
CA ASP A 17 28.25 14.68 -57.51
C ASP A 17 27.07 15.66 -57.69
N ASP A 18 27.37 16.75 -58.40
CA ASP A 18 26.58 17.97 -58.57
C ASP A 18 25.12 17.78 -59.04
N VAL A 19 24.20 18.61 -58.51
CA VAL A 19 23.22 19.44 -59.26
C VAL A 19 22.24 20.12 -58.28
N SER A 20 21.92 21.37 -58.61
CA SER A 20 21.09 22.35 -57.92
C SER A 20 19.67 21.89 -57.54
N ALA A 21 19.19 22.50 -56.45
CA ALA A 21 17.83 22.42 -55.93
C ALA A 21 16.77 22.80 -56.99
N LEU A 22 15.90 21.85 -57.34
CA LEU A 22 14.48 22.00 -57.71
C LEU A 22 13.85 20.74 -58.33
N ASP A 23 14.57 19.62 -58.41
CA ASP A 23 14.01 18.36 -58.92
C ASP A 23 14.46 17.16 -58.08
N ALA A 24 13.95 17.07 -56.83
CA ALA A 24 14.18 15.92 -55.96
C ALA A 24 13.08 14.85 -56.18
N GLY A 25 12.95 14.38 -57.42
CA GLY A 25 12.06 13.27 -57.77
C GLY A 25 12.53 11.88 -57.33
N GLY A 26 13.57 11.74 -56.50
CA GLY A 26 14.07 10.41 -56.11
C GLY A 26 15.16 10.30 -55.04
N ALA A 27 15.78 11.38 -54.56
CA ALA A 27 16.81 11.29 -53.51
C ALA A 27 16.16 11.39 -52.12
N GLY A 28 16.18 10.31 -51.35
CA GLY A 28 15.66 10.30 -49.98
C GLY A 28 16.58 11.02 -49.00
N TYR A 29 16.02 11.58 -47.93
CA TYR A 29 16.75 12.33 -46.91
C TYR A 29 16.38 11.88 -45.50
N PHE A 30 17.34 11.95 -44.58
CA PHE A 30 17.12 11.71 -43.15
C PHE A 30 17.00 13.04 -42.41
N TYR A 31 16.17 13.08 -41.37
CA TYR A 31 16.07 14.23 -40.48
C TYR A 31 15.82 13.78 -39.05
N VAL A 32 16.15 14.69 -38.12
CA VAL A 32 15.90 14.53 -36.70
C VAL A 32 15.10 15.74 -36.24
N GLY A 33 13.96 15.48 -35.62
CA GLY A 33 13.12 16.48 -34.98
C GLY A 33 13.26 16.43 -33.47
N LEU A 34 13.13 17.58 -32.83
CA LEU A 34 12.93 17.67 -31.39
C LEU A 34 11.78 18.63 -31.11
N ASP A 35 10.74 18.07 -30.50
CA ASP A 35 9.51 18.75 -30.19
C ASP A 35 9.39 18.91 -28.68
N TYR A 36 9.06 20.13 -28.26
CA TYR A 36 8.75 20.43 -26.88
C TYR A 36 7.27 20.75 -26.75
N SER A 37 6.55 19.87 -26.04
CA SER A 37 5.10 19.93 -25.89
C SER A 37 4.75 19.96 -24.40
N PRO A 38 4.60 21.14 -23.79
CA PRO A 38 4.22 21.25 -22.39
C PRO A 38 2.97 20.42 -22.08
N ALA A 39 3.08 19.52 -21.09
CA ALA A 39 2.03 18.56 -20.79
C ALA A 39 1.28 18.92 -19.49
N PHE A 40 -0.04 19.04 -19.59
CA PHE A 40 -0.92 19.21 -18.44
C PHE A 40 -1.30 17.84 -17.88
N SER A 41 -1.23 17.68 -16.56
CA SER A 41 -1.61 16.42 -15.92
C SER A 41 -3.12 16.23 -16.02
N LYS A 42 -3.53 15.24 -16.81
CA LYS A 42 -4.91 14.77 -16.90
C LYS A 42 -5.19 13.55 -16.03
N ILE A 43 -4.20 13.12 -15.22
CA ILE A 43 -4.34 11.98 -14.33
C ILE A 43 -5.30 12.38 -13.20
N ARG A 44 -6.47 11.75 -13.21
CA ARG A 44 -7.52 11.91 -12.20
C ARG A 44 -7.80 10.55 -11.59
N ASP A 45 -8.24 10.57 -10.34
CA ASP A 45 -8.75 9.39 -9.64
C ASP A 45 -7.73 8.23 -9.60
N PHE A 46 -6.45 8.58 -9.44
CA PHE A 46 -5.38 7.61 -9.30
C PHE A 46 -5.53 6.86 -7.97
N SER A 47 -5.50 5.52 -8.04
CA SER A 47 -5.62 4.63 -6.89
C SER A 47 -4.59 3.52 -6.95
N ILE A 48 -4.13 3.07 -5.79
CA ILE A 48 -3.15 1.98 -5.64
C ILE A 48 -3.80 0.86 -4.85
N ARG A 49 -3.65 -0.37 -5.32
CA ARG A 49 -4.11 -1.59 -4.63
C ARG A 49 -3.16 -2.73 -4.97
N GLU A 50 -3.01 -3.68 -4.06
CA GLU A 50 -2.38 -4.96 -4.36
C GLU A 50 -3.19 -5.72 -5.42
N SER A 51 -2.49 -6.45 -6.31
CA SER A 51 -3.10 -7.21 -7.40
C SER A 51 -3.97 -8.38 -6.92
N ASN A 52 -3.71 -8.89 -5.72
CA ASN A 52 -4.52 -9.92 -5.05
C ASN A 52 -5.84 -9.38 -4.48
N GLY A 53 -6.04 -8.05 -4.45
CA GLY A 53 -7.24 -7.41 -3.92
C GLY A 53 -7.34 -7.38 -2.38
N GLU A 54 -6.26 -7.65 -1.66
CA GLU A 54 -6.25 -7.66 -0.18
C GLU A 54 -6.27 -6.27 0.44
N THR A 55 -5.80 -5.25 -0.30
CA THR A 55 -5.81 -3.85 0.16
C THR A 55 -7.23 -3.38 0.47
N LYS A 56 -7.46 -2.95 1.71
CA LYS A 56 -8.73 -2.36 2.15
C LYS A 56 -8.71 -0.84 2.13
N ALA A 57 -7.58 -0.23 2.44
CA ALA A 57 -7.41 1.22 2.40
C ALA A 57 -5.93 1.60 2.20
N VAL A 58 -5.72 2.79 1.62
CA VAL A 58 -4.41 3.42 1.45
C VAL A 58 -4.23 4.51 2.51
N TYR A 59 -3.10 4.52 3.22
CA TYR A 59 -2.80 5.54 4.22
C TYR A 59 -1.50 6.27 3.91
N PRO A 60 -1.48 7.62 3.89
CA PRO A 60 -0.27 8.37 3.59
C PRO A 60 0.70 8.42 4.78
N TYR A 61 2.00 8.52 4.51
CA TYR A 61 3.02 8.66 5.54
C TYR A 61 2.93 10.04 6.24
N LEU A 62 3.36 10.10 7.51
CA LEU A 62 3.48 11.31 8.31
C LEU A 62 4.87 11.91 8.08
N LYS A 63 4.91 13.22 7.80
CA LYS A 63 6.13 13.96 7.50
C LYS A 63 7.09 13.93 8.69
N ASP A 64 8.16 13.13 8.60
CA ASP A 64 9.20 13.07 9.66
C ASP A 64 10.64 12.98 9.13
N GLY A 65 10.86 13.32 7.85
CA GLY A 65 12.18 13.69 7.28
C GLY A 65 13.30 12.65 7.37
N LYS A 66 13.02 11.38 7.69
CA LYS A 66 13.98 10.27 7.73
C LYS A 66 13.34 9.00 7.15
N SER A 67 14.21 8.07 6.73
CA SER A 67 13.89 6.78 6.10
C SER A 67 12.58 6.15 6.58
N VAL A 68 11.84 5.56 5.64
CA VAL A 68 10.56 4.89 5.90
C VAL A 68 10.74 3.86 7.01
N LYS A 69 10.19 4.16 8.18
CA LYS A 69 10.14 3.24 9.32
C LYS A 69 8.73 2.76 9.48
N LEU A 70 8.60 1.44 9.60
CA LEU A 70 7.32 0.75 9.78
C LEU A 70 6.96 0.77 11.25
N GLU A 71 6.66 1.98 11.69
CA GLU A 71 6.12 2.28 12.99
C GLU A 71 4.69 2.79 12.74
N SER A 72 3.76 2.28 13.54
CA SER A 72 2.32 2.58 13.45
C SER A 72 2.01 4.07 13.49
N ASN A 73 2.80 4.84 14.24
CA ASN A 73 2.67 6.28 14.40
C ASN A 73 3.30 7.11 13.26
N LYS A 74 3.78 6.47 12.19
CA LYS A 74 4.33 7.15 11.00
C LYS A 74 3.38 7.18 9.82
N PHE A 75 2.17 6.61 9.96
CA PHE A 75 1.12 6.70 8.95
C PHE A 75 -0.06 7.48 9.50
N ASP A 76 -0.74 8.22 8.61
CA ASP A 76 -1.92 8.96 8.96
C ASP A 76 -3.17 8.11 8.76
N TRP A 77 -3.51 7.37 9.81
CA TRP A 77 -4.69 6.52 9.87
C TRP A 77 -6.02 7.29 9.87
N ASN A 78 -5.98 8.62 9.90
CA ASN A 78 -7.18 9.47 9.92
C ASN A 78 -7.62 9.89 8.51
N THR A 79 -6.75 9.73 7.51
CA THR A 79 -6.99 10.13 6.13
C THR A 79 -6.90 8.89 5.22
N PRO A 80 -7.84 7.92 5.33
CA PRO A 80 -7.86 6.78 4.44
C PRO A 80 -8.16 7.22 3.00
N ASP A 81 -7.54 6.53 2.04
CA ASP A 81 -7.70 6.71 0.60
C ASP A 81 -7.54 8.18 0.16
N PRO A 82 -6.37 8.80 0.42
CA PRO A 82 -6.13 10.18 0.04
C PRO A 82 -6.15 10.33 -1.48
N ARG A 83 -6.60 11.48 -1.97
CA ARG A 83 -6.55 11.79 -3.39
C ARG A 83 -5.10 12.04 -3.83
N ILE A 84 -4.53 11.12 -4.60
CA ILE A 84 -3.18 11.25 -5.15
C ILE A 84 -3.27 12.09 -6.44
N GLY A 85 -2.71 13.30 -6.37
CA GLY A 85 -2.66 14.23 -7.50
C GLY A 85 -1.28 14.29 -8.13
N PHE A 86 -1.22 14.81 -9.36
CA PHE A 86 0.04 15.05 -10.06
C PHE A 86 0.12 16.50 -10.56
N LYS A 87 1.34 17.04 -10.58
CA LYS A 87 1.65 18.39 -11.08
C LYS A 87 1.72 18.38 -12.60
N ASP A 88 1.35 19.51 -13.19
CA ASP A 88 1.59 19.76 -14.60
C ASP A 88 3.10 19.77 -14.85
N ASN A 89 3.50 19.23 -15.99
CA ASN A 89 4.89 19.12 -16.36
C ASN A 89 5.13 19.94 -17.61
N MET A 90 5.45 21.22 -17.41
CA MET A 90 5.83 22.07 -18.52
C MET A 90 7.22 21.73 -19.06
N LEU A 91 8.17 21.22 -18.24
CA LEU A 91 9.60 21.19 -18.55
C LEU A 91 10.14 19.87 -19.14
N VAL A 92 9.57 18.73 -18.76
CA VAL A 92 10.13 17.38 -19.08
C VAL A 92 9.16 16.62 -19.99
N ALA A 93 8.58 17.32 -20.97
CA ALA A 93 7.72 16.77 -21.99
C ALA A 93 8.39 17.03 -23.34
N MET A 94 9.18 16.05 -23.78
CA MET A 94 10.02 16.15 -24.97
C MET A 94 9.77 14.97 -25.87
N GLU A 95 9.71 15.23 -27.17
CA GLU A 95 9.50 14.23 -28.20
C GLU A 95 10.63 14.35 -29.21
N GLY A 96 11.35 13.26 -29.40
CA GLY A 96 12.38 13.16 -30.43
C GLY A 96 11.81 12.37 -31.59
N SER A 97 12.01 12.86 -32.80
CA SER A 97 11.62 12.15 -34.01
C SER A 97 12.84 11.89 -34.89
N VAL A 98 12.89 10.72 -35.51
CA VAL A 98 13.83 10.41 -36.59
C VAL A 98 13.00 10.01 -37.79
N GLY A 99 13.21 10.71 -38.90
CA GLY A 99 12.43 10.50 -40.10
C GLY A 99 13.27 10.26 -41.34
N TYR A 100 12.68 9.55 -42.29
CA TYR A 100 13.19 9.37 -43.64
C TYR A 100 12.12 9.80 -44.64
N GLY A 101 12.46 10.74 -45.52
CA GLY A 101 11.57 11.23 -46.57
C GLY A 101 12.06 10.78 -47.95
N ILE A 102 11.14 10.47 -48.86
CA ILE A 102 11.41 10.28 -50.28
C ILE A 102 10.26 10.85 -51.12
N GLY A 103 10.56 11.82 -51.98
CA GLY A 103 9.53 12.59 -52.70
C GLY A 103 8.57 13.27 -51.72
N GLY A 104 7.27 13.03 -51.89
CA GLY A 104 6.23 13.54 -50.98
C GLY A 104 5.87 12.61 -49.82
N ALA A 105 6.48 11.42 -49.71
CA ALA A 105 6.22 10.48 -48.62
C ALA A 105 7.30 10.55 -47.54
N ARG A 106 6.91 10.45 -46.28
CA ARG A 106 7.83 10.42 -45.13
C ARG A 106 7.42 9.31 -44.16
N VAL A 107 8.41 8.72 -43.51
CA VAL A 107 8.21 7.81 -42.36
C VAL A 107 8.94 8.42 -41.18
N GLU A 108 8.26 8.56 -40.05
CA GLU A 108 8.78 9.13 -38.81
C GLU A 108 8.65 8.12 -37.68
N LEU A 109 9.73 7.91 -36.92
CA LEU A 109 9.70 7.27 -35.61
C LEU A 109 9.77 8.37 -34.56
N GLU A 110 8.72 8.51 -33.77
CA GLU A 110 8.61 9.45 -32.67
C GLU A 110 8.73 8.72 -31.33
N ILE A 111 9.53 9.29 -30.44
CA ILE A 111 9.68 8.82 -29.06
C ILE A 111 9.45 10.02 -28.16
N GLY A 112 8.34 10.00 -27.43
CA GLY A 112 7.99 11.01 -26.44
C GLY A 112 8.29 10.53 -25.02
N TYR A 113 8.71 11.44 -24.17
CA TYR A 113 8.83 11.22 -22.74
C TYR A 113 8.17 12.35 -21.96
N GLU A 114 7.26 11.98 -21.06
CA GLU A 114 6.58 12.88 -20.15
C GLU A 114 6.74 12.39 -18.70
N ARG A 115 7.00 13.30 -17.75
CA ARG A 115 7.09 12.97 -16.31
C ARG A 115 6.26 13.90 -15.43
N PHE A 116 5.21 13.39 -14.79
CA PHE A 116 4.35 14.12 -13.87
C PHE A 116 4.69 13.79 -12.43
N LYS A 117 5.21 14.77 -11.68
CA LYS A 117 5.53 14.61 -10.25
C LYS A 117 4.26 14.57 -9.40
N THR A 118 4.28 13.87 -8.27
CA THR A 118 3.15 13.86 -7.34
C THR A 118 2.94 15.23 -6.67
N LYS A 119 1.68 15.53 -6.35
CA LYS A 119 1.28 16.68 -5.53
C LYS A 119 1.29 16.25 -4.07
N GLY A 120 1.88 17.09 -3.21
CA GLY A 120 1.79 16.91 -1.76
C GLY A 120 0.35 16.93 -1.27
N ILE A 121 0.03 16.06 -0.31
CA ILE A 121 -1.33 15.87 0.24
C ILE A 121 -1.68 16.95 1.27
N ARG A 122 -0.68 17.56 1.92
CA ARG A 122 -0.85 18.54 2.99
C ARG A 122 -0.33 19.92 2.57
N ASP A 123 -0.98 20.95 3.09
CA ASP A 123 -1.07 22.32 2.56
C ASP A 123 0.21 22.98 1.99
N SER A 124 0.07 23.47 0.77
CA SER A 124 0.52 24.77 0.25
C SER A 124 1.92 25.32 0.64
N GLY A 125 2.96 24.99 -0.13
CA GLY A 125 3.90 26.05 -0.54
C GLY A 125 5.41 25.85 -0.39
N SER A 126 5.92 24.72 0.10
CA SER A 126 7.38 24.56 0.19
C SER A 126 7.85 23.12 0.01
N LYS A 127 8.50 22.87 -1.14
CA LYS A 127 9.22 21.64 -1.55
C LYS A 127 8.40 20.34 -1.46
N GLU A 128 8.60 19.46 -2.44
CA GLU A 128 8.08 18.09 -2.35
C GLU A 128 8.91 17.37 -1.29
N ASP A 129 8.29 16.99 -0.18
CA ASP A 129 8.93 16.17 0.83
C ASP A 129 8.75 14.69 0.48
N GLU A 130 9.80 13.89 0.64
CA GLU A 130 9.79 12.44 0.38
C GLU A 130 8.76 11.66 1.23
N ALA A 131 8.10 12.30 2.20
CA ALA A 131 7.01 11.69 2.96
C ALA A 131 5.66 11.73 2.22
N ASP A 132 5.44 12.71 1.33
CA ASP A 132 4.18 12.86 0.59
C ASP A 132 4.04 11.83 -0.55
N THR A 133 5.11 11.10 -0.83
CA THR A 133 5.20 10.08 -1.87
C THR A 133 4.96 8.67 -1.32
N VAL A 134 4.92 8.48 0.00
CA VAL A 134 4.90 7.15 0.63
C VAL A 134 3.51 6.80 1.15
N TYR A 135 3.06 5.58 0.80
CA TYR A 135 1.72 5.08 1.12
C TYR A 135 1.79 3.66 1.71
N LEU A 136 1.01 3.41 2.76
CA LEU A 136 0.75 2.07 3.29
C LEU A 136 -0.53 1.50 2.68
N LEU A 137 -0.41 0.32 2.11
CA LEU A 137 -1.54 -0.51 1.69
C LEU A 137 -1.95 -1.36 2.88
N ALA A 138 -2.95 -0.91 3.62
CA ALA A 138 -3.44 -1.60 4.80
C ALA A 138 -4.45 -2.69 4.42
N LYS A 139 -4.35 -3.81 5.12
CA LYS A 139 -5.24 -4.96 4.98
C LYS A 139 -6.34 -4.94 6.06
N GLU A 140 -7.10 -6.03 6.14
CA GLU A 140 -8.36 -6.15 6.85
C GLU A 140 -8.25 -5.89 8.37
N LEU A 141 -7.33 -6.53 9.08
CA LEU A 141 -7.17 -6.41 10.53
C LEU A 141 -6.81 -4.98 10.95
N ALA A 142 -5.81 -4.37 10.31
CA ALA A 142 -5.42 -3.00 10.62
C ALA A 142 -6.55 -2.00 10.34
N TYR A 143 -7.21 -2.16 9.19
CA TYR A 143 -8.35 -1.31 8.80
C TYR A 143 -9.53 -1.44 9.77
N ASP A 144 -9.92 -2.67 10.11
CA ASP A 144 -11.09 -2.94 10.95
C ASP A 144 -10.90 -2.46 12.40
N VAL A 145 -9.68 -2.50 12.95
CA VAL A 145 -9.37 -1.93 14.26
C VAL A 145 -9.58 -0.41 14.28
N VAL A 146 -9.01 0.30 13.31
CA VAL A 146 -9.08 1.77 13.27
C VAL A 146 -10.51 2.24 13.01
N THR A 147 -11.25 1.53 12.15
CA THR A 147 -12.65 1.86 11.81
C THR A 147 -13.67 1.33 12.81
N GLY A 148 -13.26 0.49 13.77
CA GLY A 148 -14.14 -0.04 14.81
C GLY A 148 -15.11 -1.13 14.33
N GLN A 149 -14.75 -1.88 13.29
CA GLN A 149 -15.59 -2.93 12.69
C GLN A 149 -15.46 -4.25 13.48
N THR A 150 -16.04 -4.33 14.68
CA THR A 150 -15.87 -5.49 15.58
C THR A 150 -16.20 -6.84 14.94
N ASP A 151 -17.28 -6.95 14.17
CA ASP A 151 -17.69 -8.22 13.57
C ASP A 151 -16.75 -8.68 12.45
N LYS A 152 -16.28 -7.75 11.60
CA LYS A 152 -15.30 -8.04 10.54
C LYS A 152 -13.94 -8.39 11.14
N LEU A 153 -13.50 -7.62 12.13
CA LEU A 153 -12.27 -7.89 12.88
C LEU A 153 -12.32 -9.26 13.56
N THR A 154 -13.47 -9.64 14.14
CA THR A 154 -13.68 -10.97 14.73
C THR A 154 -13.51 -12.07 13.69
N ALA A 155 -14.15 -11.91 12.52
CA ALA A 155 -14.07 -12.89 11.45
C ALA A 155 -12.65 -13.04 10.88
N ALA A 156 -11.93 -11.92 10.73
CA ALA A 156 -10.55 -11.90 10.27
C ALA A 156 -9.60 -12.55 11.31
N LEU A 157 -9.69 -12.16 12.59
CA LEU A 157 -8.91 -12.73 13.69
C LEU A 157 -9.17 -14.24 13.86
N ALA A 158 -10.41 -14.69 13.67
CA ALA A 158 -10.74 -16.10 13.77
C ALA A 158 -10.06 -16.96 12.69
N LYS A 159 -9.78 -16.38 11.52
CA LYS A 159 -9.02 -17.03 10.43
C LYS A 159 -7.51 -16.94 10.62
N THR A 160 -7.04 -16.02 11.47
CA THR A 160 -5.62 -15.87 11.79
C THR A 160 -5.09 -17.04 12.59
N SER A 161 -3.89 -17.52 12.25
CA SER A 161 -3.28 -18.64 12.95
C SER A 161 -2.92 -18.25 14.39
N GLY A 162 -3.02 -19.20 15.32
CA GLY A 162 -2.65 -18.95 16.72
C GLY A 162 -1.18 -18.52 16.89
N LYS A 163 -0.28 -18.93 15.99
CA LYS A 163 1.12 -18.49 16.00
C LYS A 163 1.22 -16.98 15.74
N ASP A 164 0.48 -16.47 14.76
CA ASP A 164 0.51 -15.04 14.41
C ASP A 164 -0.14 -14.19 15.49
N ILE A 165 -1.20 -14.70 16.14
CA ILE A 165 -1.82 -14.05 17.31
C ILE A 165 -0.82 -13.94 18.47
N VAL A 166 -0.03 -14.98 18.73
CA VAL A 166 1.02 -14.95 19.77
C VAL A 166 2.14 -13.99 19.40
N GLN A 167 2.55 -13.95 18.13
CA GLN A 167 3.54 -12.97 17.66
C GLN A 167 3.04 -11.53 17.85
N PHE A 168 1.79 -11.27 17.49
CA PHE A 168 1.15 -9.97 17.69
C PHE A 168 1.09 -9.59 19.17
N ALA A 169 0.63 -10.48 20.05
CA ALA A 169 0.59 -10.22 21.50
C ALA A 169 1.97 -9.92 22.08
N ASN A 170 3.01 -10.64 21.65
CA ASN A 170 4.38 -10.38 22.07
C ASN A 170 4.89 -9.03 21.55
N ALA A 171 4.53 -8.64 20.33
CA ALA A 171 4.87 -7.33 19.79
C ALA A 171 4.16 -6.20 20.57
N VAL A 172 2.89 -6.38 20.93
CA VAL A 172 2.15 -5.45 21.81
C VAL A 172 2.85 -5.32 23.16
N LYS A 173 3.22 -6.43 23.80
CA LYS A 173 3.95 -6.43 25.08
C LYS A 173 5.25 -5.62 25.02
N ILE A 174 6.04 -5.81 23.96
CA ILE A 174 7.35 -5.16 23.79
C ILE A 174 7.19 -3.67 23.48
N SER A 175 6.30 -3.33 22.55
CA SER A 175 6.18 -1.96 22.06
C SER A 175 5.32 -1.09 22.97
N HIS A 176 4.24 -1.63 23.55
CA HIS A 176 3.24 -0.87 24.30
C HIS A 176 2.59 -1.72 25.41
N SER A 177 3.31 -1.93 26.51
CA SER A 177 2.84 -2.73 27.67
C SER A 177 1.55 -2.21 28.33
N GLY A 178 1.19 -0.93 28.11
CA GLY A 178 -0.10 -0.38 28.53
C GLY A 178 -1.29 -1.00 27.79
N ILE A 179 -1.12 -1.35 26.52
CA ILE A 179 -2.15 -2.04 25.70
C ILE A 179 -2.21 -3.52 26.08
N ASP A 180 -1.06 -4.14 26.39
CA ASP A 180 -0.99 -5.54 26.87
C ASP A 180 -1.85 -5.76 28.14
N LYS A 181 -2.04 -4.72 28.97
CA LYS A 181 -2.89 -4.73 30.17
C LYS A 181 -4.38 -4.53 29.89
N LYS A 182 -4.77 -4.17 28.66
CA LYS A 182 -6.16 -3.84 28.29
C LYS A 182 -6.85 -4.92 27.47
N VAL A 183 -6.10 -5.82 26.85
CA VAL A 183 -6.64 -6.86 25.95
C VAL A 183 -6.64 -8.22 26.64
N CYS A 184 -7.75 -8.93 26.59
CA CYS A 184 -7.96 -10.21 27.29
C CYS A 184 -7.77 -10.16 28.81
N THR A 185 -7.98 -9.00 29.44
CA THR A 185 -7.76 -8.83 30.90
C THR A 185 -9.05 -8.62 31.70
N GLY A 186 -10.17 -8.41 31.01
CA GLY A 186 -11.46 -8.08 31.61
C GLY A 186 -12.36 -9.29 31.89
N SER A 187 -13.65 -8.98 32.11
CA SER A 187 -14.70 -9.94 32.49
C SER A 187 -15.89 -9.99 31.53
N HIS A 188 -15.89 -9.17 30.48
CA HIS A 188 -17.06 -8.97 29.62
C HIS A 188 -17.42 -10.23 28.81
N ALA A 189 -16.49 -11.16 28.65
CA ALA A 189 -16.67 -12.43 27.95
C ALA A 189 -16.66 -13.63 28.91
N ASP A 190 -16.88 -13.43 30.21
CA ASP A 190 -16.98 -14.53 31.17
C ASP A 190 -18.13 -15.47 30.79
N LEU A 191 -17.82 -16.77 30.61
CA LEU A 191 -18.80 -17.80 30.24
C LEU A 191 -19.66 -18.22 31.44
N ALA A 192 -19.33 -17.79 32.66
CA ALA A 192 -20.06 -18.10 33.87
C ALA A 192 -20.10 -16.93 34.87
N PRO A 193 -20.70 -15.79 34.50
CA PRO A 193 -20.69 -14.59 35.34
C PRO A 193 -21.29 -14.86 36.72
N GLY A 194 -20.69 -14.27 37.76
CA GLY A 194 -21.13 -14.39 39.15
C GLY A 194 -20.09 -15.04 40.06
N ALA A 195 -20.54 -15.84 41.04
CA ALA A 195 -19.66 -16.46 42.04
C ALA A 195 -18.67 -17.48 41.45
N ASN A 196 -19.01 -18.09 40.30
CA ASN A 196 -18.24 -19.14 39.64
C ASN A 196 -17.60 -18.66 38.32
N GLY A 197 -17.37 -17.34 38.20
CA GLY A 197 -16.72 -16.73 37.05
C GLY A 197 -15.27 -17.15 36.90
N GLY A 198 -14.68 -16.89 35.72
CA GLY A 198 -13.30 -17.25 35.45
C GLY A 198 -12.31 -16.59 36.43
N LYS A 199 -11.40 -17.37 37.00
CA LYS A 199 -10.43 -16.94 38.02
C LYS A 199 -9.01 -16.86 37.47
N LYS A 200 -8.63 -17.80 36.60
CA LYS A 200 -7.29 -17.87 36.00
C LYS A 200 -7.29 -18.55 34.64
N PHE A 201 -6.31 -18.17 33.81
CA PHE A 201 -6.05 -18.84 32.56
C PHE A 201 -5.35 -20.19 32.78
N VAL A 202 -5.78 -21.21 32.04
CA VAL A 202 -5.17 -22.53 32.06
C VAL A 202 -4.97 -23.07 30.64
N VAL A 203 -4.25 -24.18 30.50
CA VAL A 203 -4.09 -24.86 29.20
C VAL A 203 -5.36 -25.60 28.80
N ASP A 204 -5.99 -26.32 29.75
CA ASP A 204 -7.21 -27.08 29.50
C ASP A 204 -8.13 -27.07 30.72
N PRO A 205 -9.30 -26.40 30.64
CA PRO A 205 -10.24 -26.31 31.75
C PRO A 205 -11.02 -27.62 31.92
N ALA A 206 -10.91 -28.57 30.98
CA ALA A 206 -11.50 -29.90 31.09
C ALA A 206 -10.54 -30.94 31.69
N GLY A 207 -9.30 -30.55 32.03
CA GLY A 207 -8.24 -31.46 32.45
C GLY A 207 -8.49 -32.17 33.79
N SER A 208 -7.63 -33.15 34.10
CA SER A 208 -7.75 -34.00 35.30
C SER A 208 -7.74 -33.22 36.62
N SER A 209 -7.03 -32.08 36.64
CA SER A 209 -6.88 -31.18 37.79
C SER A 209 -7.73 -29.91 37.69
N LYS A 210 -8.82 -29.93 36.92
CA LYS A 210 -9.69 -28.76 36.70
C LYS A 210 -10.23 -28.20 38.01
N GLN A 211 -10.22 -26.89 38.11
CA GLN A 211 -10.76 -26.13 39.23
C GLN A 211 -11.89 -25.24 38.76
N ASP A 212 -12.85 -24.98 39.65
CA ASP A 212 -13.89 -24.00 39.39
C ASP A 212 -13.28 -22.62 39.14
N GLY A 213 -13.61 -22.01 37.99
CA GLY A 213 -13.03 -20.76 37.52
C GLY A 213 -11.82 -20.93 36.59
N ASP A 214 -11.39 -22.14 36.27
CA ASP A 214 -10.38 -22.33 35.22
C ASP A 214 -10.96 -21.93 33.86
N THR A 215 -10.26 -21.05 33.13
CA THR A 215 -10.76 -20.52 31.86
C THR A 215 -9.70 -20.47 30.77
N THR A 216 -10.13 -20.59 29.53
CA THR A 216 -9.38 -20.34 28.30
C THR A 216 -10.02 -19.23 27.47
N GLN A 217 -10.96 -18.51 28.07
CA GLN A 217 -11.71 -17.43 27.45
C GLN A 217 -11.01 -16.08 27.66
N CYS A 218 -10.58 -15.45 26.57
CA CYS A 218 -10.08 -14.08 26.54
C CYS A 218 -11.13 -13.15 27.16
N SER A 219 -10.71 -12.25 28.06
CA SER A 219 -11.59 -11.37 28.84
C SER A 219 -12.75 -12.11 29.54
N GLY A 220 -12.50 -13.37 29.89
CA GLY A 220 -13.38 -14.21 30.69
C GLY A 220 -12.95 -14.35 32.14
N LEU A 221 -12.14 -13.41 32.66
CA LEU A 221 -11.81 -13.34 34.09
C LEU A 221 -12.94 -12.60 34.79
N GLY A 222 -13.67 -13.20 35.73
CA GLY A 222 -14.78 -12.59 36.43
C GLY A 222 -14.45 -11.25 37.13
N HIS A 223 -15.46 -10.61 37.72
CA HIS A 223 -15.29 -9.28 38.35
C HIS A 223 -15.19 -9.32 39.89
N ASN A 224 -14.97 -10.49 40.48
CA ASN A 224 -14.98 -10.67 41.93
C ASN A 224 -13.56 -10.80 42.53
N SER A 225 -13.48 -10.77 43.86
CA SER A 225 -12.24 -10.95 44.62
C SER A 225 -11.63 -12.34 44.50
N SER A 226 -12.28 -13.29 43.82
CA SER A 226 -11.79 -14.65 43.60
C SER A 226 -10.92 -14.79 42.34
N VAL A 227 -10.75 -13.73 41.53
CA VAL A 227 -9.83 -13.76 40.39
C VAL A 227 -8.39 -13.82 40.90
N THR A 228 -7.73 -14.94 40.61
CA THR A 228 -6.34 -15.22 41.02
C THR A 228 -5.34 -15.00 39.89
N GLN A 229 -5.79 -14.68 38.68
CA GLN A 229 -4.93 -14.35 37.55
C GLN A 229 -4.12 -13.08 37.83
N ASP A 230 -2.82 -13.26 38.00
CA ASP A 230 -1.85 -12.17 38.06
C ASP A 230 -0.53 -12.61 37.40
N PRO A 231 0.09 -11.79 36.53
CA PRO A 231 -0.45 -10.56 35.96
C PRO A 231 -1.57 -10.83 34.93
N LYS A 232 -2.53 -9.89 34.83
CA LYS A 232 -3.54 -9.88 33.77
C LYS A 232 -2.97 -9.17 32.54
N LEU A 233 -2.52 -9.95 31.56
CA LEU A 233 -1.93 -9.45 30.32
C LEU A 233 -2.43 -10.26 29.13
N PHE A 234 -2.54 -9.63 27.96
CA PHE A 234 -2.82 -10.31 26.71
C PHE A 234 -1.75 -11.35 26.39
N SER A 235 -0.49 -10.99 26.60
CA SER A 235 0.65 -11.90 26.47
C SER A 235 0.56 -13.08 27.45
N THR A 236 0.06 -12.89 28.66
CA THR A 236 -0.19 -14.00 29.61
C THR A 236 -1.29 -14.93 29.12
N PHE A 237 -2.38 -14.38 28.57
CA PHE A 237 -3.44 -15.17 27.95
C PHE A 237 -2.86 -16.05 26.83
N VAL A 238 -2.30 -15.48 25.77
CA VAL A 238 -1.91 -16.26 24.58
C VAL A 238 -0.86 -17.35 24.90
N ASN A 239 0.02 -17.09 25.88
CA ASN A 239 1.08 -18.02 26.28
C ASN A 239 0.57 -19.11 27.22
N THR A 240 -0.23 -18.78 28.24
CA THR A 240 -0.76 -19.77 29.20
C THR A 240 -1.76 -20.70 28.53
N VAL A 241 -2.60 -20.17 27.64
CA VAL A 241 -3.67 -20.93 26.99
C VAL A 241 -3.15 -21.75 25.79
N LYS A 242 -1.86 -21.64 25.47
CA LYS A 242 -1.16 -22.37 24.39
C LYS A 242 -1.71 -22.11 23.00
N VAL A 243 -2.02 -20.85 22.69
CA VAL A 243 -2.58 -20.44 21.39
C VAL A 243 -1.63 -20.78 20.23
N ALA A 244 -0.31 -20.65 20.41
CA ALA A 244 0.69 -21.02 19.40
C ALA A 244 0.69 -22.52 19.04
N GLU A 245 0.22 -23.38 19.94
CA GLU A 245 0.11 -24.83 19.74
C GLU A 245 -1.23 -25.22 19.07
N GLY A 246 -2.02 -24.24 18.60
CA GLY A 246 -3.33 -24.49 18.00
C GLY A 246 -4.42 -24.85 19.01
N LYS A 247 -4.19 -24.59 20.30
CA LYS A 247 -5.16 -24.87 21.36
C LYS A 247 -5.98 -23.62 21.70
N ASN A 248 -7.26 -23.84 22.02
CA ASN A 248 -8.17 -22.82 22.58
C ASN A 248 -8.31 -21.54 21.75
N TRP A 249 -8.04 -21.60 20.45
CA TRP A 249 -8.25 -20.51 19.50
C TRP A 249 -9.01 -21.06 18.28
N PRO A 250 -10.00 -20.34 17.74
CA PRO A 250 -10.51 -19.02 18.13
C PRO A 250 -11.65 -19.04 19.17
N THR A 251 -11.95 -20.20 19.77
CA THR A 251 -13.06 -20.38 20.72
C THR A 251 -12.55 -20.70 22.13
N GLY A 252 -13.09 -20.01 23.14
CA GLY A 252 -12.74 -20.21 24.54
C GLY A 252 -13.66 -21.20 25.26
N ARG A 253 -13.21 -21.67 26.42
CA ARG A 253 -13.92 -22.61 27.30
C ARG A 253 -13.69 -22.20 28.75
N ALA A 254 -14.58 -22.57 29.65
CA ALA A 254 -14.42 -22.35 31.09
C ALA A 254 -15.02 -23.50 31.90
N TYR A 255 -14.38 -23.88 32.98
CA TYR A 255 -14.95 -24.83 33.93
C TYR A 255 -15.61 -24.08 35.07
N SER A 256 -16.91 -24.31 35.24
CA SER A 256 -17.72 -23.58 36.22
C SER A 256 -18.82 -24.47 36.78
N ASN A 257 -18.97 -24.44 38.10
CA ASN A 257 -20.01 -25.17 38.84
C ASN A 257 -20.15 -26.63 38.38
N THR A 258 -19.04 -27.36 38.40
CA THR A 258 -18.90 -28.77 37.97
C THR A 258 -19.08 -29.08 36.49
N SER A 259 -19.40 -28.07 35.67
CA SER A 259 -19.65 -28.23 34.23
C SER A 259 -18.61 -27.51 33.37
N LEU A 260 -18.29 -28.09 32.21
CA LEU A 260 -17.50 -27.40 31.19
C LEU A 260 -18.45 -26.57 30.32
N LYS A 261 -18.20 -25.27 30.25
CA LYS A 261 -18.87 -24.35 29.34
C LYS A 261 -17.98 -24.05 28.16
N THR A 262 -18.55 -24.14 26.97
CA THR A 262 -17.89 -23.75 25.72
C THR A 262 -18.50 -22.44 25.28
N GLY A 263 -17.65 -21.46 24.95
CA GLY A 263 -18.13 -20.18 24.42
C GLY A 263 -18.71 -20.35 23.02
N ASP A 264 -19.43 -19.34 22.56
CA ASP A 264 -19.92 -19.29 21.18
C ASP A 264 -18.76 -19.42 20.19
N THR A 265 -19.09 -19.77 18.94
CA THR A 265 -18.13 -19.82 17.83
C THR A 265 -17.32 -18.52 17.77
N ASN A 266 -15.99 -18.64 17.74
CA ASN A 266 -15.04 -17.52 17.70
C ASN A 266 -15.04 -16.62 18.93
N SER A 267 -15.55 -17.08 20.08
CA SER A 267 -15.64 -16.31 21.32
C SER A 267 -14.33 -15.66 21.79
N ASN A 268 -13.16 -16.27 21.59
CA ASN A 268 -11.87 -15.62 21.90
C ASN A 268 -11.52 -14.54 20.89
N ALA A 269 -11.70 -14.80 19.60
CA ALA A 269 -11.48 -13.78 18.57
C ALA A 269 -12.42 -12.58 18.76
N LYS A 270 -13.68 -12.82 19.15
CA LYS A 270 -14.67 -11.77 19.44
C LYS A 270 -14.27 -10.94 20.65
N ALA A 271 -13.80 -11.58 21.72
CA ALA A 271 -13.33 -10.87 22.91
C ALA A 271 -12.08 -10.01 22.61
N VAL A 272 -11.10 -10.54 21.86
CA VAL A 272 -9.94 -9.77 21.39
C VAL A 272 -10.40 -8.57 20.55
N ALA A 273 -11.26 -8.80 19.55
CA ALA A 273 -11.78 -7.73 18.69
C ALA A 273 -12.48 -6.64 19.51
N THR A 274 -13.31 -7.03 20.47
CA THR A 274 -14.03 -6.11 21.36
C THR A 274 -13.07 -5.26 22.19
N ASP A 275 -12.04 -5.88 22.78
CA ASP A 275 -11.03 -5.16 23.56
C ASP A 275 -10.21 -4.20 22.69
N LEU A 276 -9.80 -4.61 21.48
CA LEU A 276 -9.04 -3.77 20.55
C LEU A 276 -9.88 -2.57 20.05
N VAL A 277 -11.16 -2.77 19.77
CA VAL A 277 -12.07 -1.70 19.33
C VAL A 277 -12.44 -0.76 20.50
N ALA A 278 -12.32 -1.21 21.75
CA ALA A 278 -12.54 -0.37 22.93
C ALA A 278 -11.34 0.53 23.30
N LEU A 279 -10.16 0.32 22.67
CA LEU A 279 -8.98 1.17 22.87
C LEU A 279 -9.23 2.63 22.44
N ASN A 280 -8.42 3.56 22.96
CA ASN A 280 -8.48 4.94 22.49
C ASN A 280 -7.88 5.07 21.06
N ARG A 281 -8.07 6.23 20.42
CA ARG A 281 -7.69 6.46 19.01
C ARG A 281 -6.18 6.24 18.74
N ASP A 282 -5.33 6.70 19.66
CA ASP A 282 -3.88 6.56 19.51
C ASP A 282 -3.44 5.10 19.69
N GLU A 283 -4.03 4.41 20.66
CA GLU A 283 -3.80 2.98 20.91
C GLU A 283 -4.27 2.11 19.74
N LYS A 284 -5.41 2.44 19.12
CA LYS A 284 -5.90 1.77 17.89
C LYS A 284 -4.91 1.91 16.75
N THR A 285 -4.39 3.13 16.55
CA THR A 285 -3.38 3.42 15.53
C THR A 285 -2.13 2.58 15.75
N ILE A 286 -1.68 2.47 17.01
CA ILE A 286 -0.55 1.63 17.41
C ILE A 286 -0.80 0.16 17.06
N VAL A 287 -1.96 -0.37 17.45
CA VAL A 287 -2.36 -1.76 17.20
C VAL A 287 -2.45 -2.03 15.70
N ALA A 288 -3.03 -1.13 14.92
CA ALA A 288 -3.19 -1.29 13.48
C ALA A 288 -1.85 -1.48 12.77
N GLY A 289 -0.85 -0.64 13.07
CA GLY A 289 0.48 -0.83 12.48
C GLY A 289 1.22 -2.07 13.02
N LEU A 290 0.96 -2.51 14.27
CA LEU A 290 1.48 -3.78 14.75
C LEU A 290 0.87 -4.98 14.00
N LEU A 291 -0.45 -4.98 13.78
CA LEU A 291 -1.15 -6.01 12.99
C LEU A 291 -0.63 -6.07 11.55
N ALA A 292 -0.49 -4.90 10.91
CA ALA A 292 0.09 -4.79 9.57
C ALA A 292 1.52 -5.35 9.53
N LYS A 293 2.32 -5.14 10.59
CA LYS A 293 3.71 -5.60 10.67
C LYS A 293 3.85 -7.10 10.99
N THR A 294 3.02 -7.65 11.88
CA THR A 294 3.21 -9.00 12.40
C THR A 294 2.34 -10.06 11.73
N ILE A 295 1.11 -9.70 11.33
CA ILE A 295 0.14 -10.68 10.83
C ILE A 295 -0.05 -10.52 9.33
N GLU A 296 -0.42 -9.31 8.90
CA GLU A 296 -0.95 -9.12 7.54
C GLU A 296 0.14 -8.95 6.49
N GLY A 297 1.30 -8.44 6.91
CA GLY A 297 2.33 -7.94 6.00
C GLY A 297 1.82 -6.70 5.28
N GLY A 298 2.19 -5.53 5.78
CA GLY A 298 1.93 -4.26 5.08
C GLY A 298 2.74 -4.21 3.78
N GLU A 299 2.20 -3.55 2.77
CA GLU A 299 2.99 -3.14 1.62
C GLU A 299 3.14 -1.63 1.67
N VAL A 300 4.38 -1.15 1.49
CA VAL A 300 4.64 0.28 1.39
C VAL A 300 5.15 0.59 0.00
N VAL A 301 4.48 1.55 -0.63
CA VAL A 301 4.76 1.97 -1.99
C VAL A 301 5.15 3.44 -1.96
N GLU A 302 6.24 3.76 -2.64
CA GLU A 302 6.63 5.14 -2.90
C GLU A 302 6.31 5.54 -4.35
N ILE A 303 5.53 6.61 -4.50
CA ILE A 303 5.16 7.22 -5.79
C ILE A 303 5.65 8.65 -5.82
N ARG A 304 6.81 8.85 -6.44
CA ARG A 304 7.40 10.18 -6.67
C ARG A 304 6.86 10.85 -7.94
N ALA A 305 6.63 10.07 -8.98
CA ALA A 305 6.15 10.57 -10.27
C ALA A 305 5.50 9.45 -11.08
N VAL A 306 4.63 9.84 -12.00
CA VAL A 306 4.19 8.99 -13.12
C VAL A 306 4.89 9.47 -14.38
N SER A 307 5.58 8.58 -15.08
CA SER A 307 6.17 8.85 -16.38
C SER A 307 5.43 8.10 -17.48
N SER A 308 5.33 8.71 -18.66
CA SER A 308 4.83 8.08 -19.87
C SER A 308 5.90 8.17 -20.94
N THR A 309 6.25 7.04 -21.54
CA THR A 309 7.09 6.98 -22.74
C THR A 309 6.20 6.57 -23.91
N SER A 310 6.00 7.45 -24.88
CA SER A 310 5.28 7.13 -26.12
C SER A 310 6.27 6.68 -27.19
N VAL A 311 5.86 5.71 -28.00
CA VAL A 311 6.55 5.32 -29.22
C VAL A 311 5.52 5.29 -30.34
N MET A 312 5.72 6.11 -31.36
CA MET A 312 4.81 6.24 -32.50
C MET A 312 5.59 6.08 -33.80
N VAL A 313 4.99 5.38 -34.75
CA VAL A 313 5.48 5.26 -36.12
C VAL A 313 4.46 5.91 -37.03
N ASN A 314 4.85 7.00 -37.66
CA ASN A 314 4.00 7.77 -38.55
C ASN A 314 4.42 7.57 -40.00
N ALA A 315 3.43 7.44 -40.88
CA ALA A 315 3.58 7.60 -42.31
C ALA A 315 2.92 8.93 -42.69
N CYS A 316 3.71 9.83 -43.27
CA CYS A 316 3.28 11.17 -43.60
C CYS A 316 3.35 11.41 -45.11
N TYR A 317 2.48 12.30 -45.61
CA TYR A 317 2.46 12.70 -47.00
C TYR A 317 2.31 14.22 -47.11
N ASP A 318 3.19 14.83 -47.91
CA ASP A 318 3.19 16.26 -48.20
C ASP A 318 2.04 16.60 -49.14
N LEU A 319 1.14 17.47 -48.69
CA LEU A 319 0.05 18.02 -49.49
C LEU A 319 0.63 19.19 -50.29
N LEU A 320 0.91 18.95 -51.57
CA LEU A 320 1.39 19.98 -52.49
C LEU A 320 0.35 21.10 -52.60
N SER A 321 0.70 22.29 -52.11
CA SER A 321 -0.08 23.51 -52.31
C SER A 321 0.78 24.51 -53.07
N GLU A 322 0.45 24.75 -54.34
CA GLU A 322 1.10 25.80 -55.13
C GLU A 322 0.82 27.17 -54.49
N GLY A 323 1.87 27.94 -54.18
CA GLY A 323 1.76 29.36 -53.82
C GLY A 323 1.89 29.75 -52.35
N LEU A 324 2.10 28.83 -51.41
CA LEU A 324 2.50 29.16 -50.03
C LEU A 324 3.93 28.66 -49.77
N GLY A 325 4.77 29.50 -49.15
CA GLY A 325 6.12 29.12 -48.67
C GLY A 325 6.12 28.14 -47.49
N VAL A 326 5.05 27.34 -47.34
CA VAL A 326 4.82 26.38 -46.26
C VAL A 326 4.20 25.13 -46.89
N VAL A 327 4.78 23.96 -46.65
CA VAL A 327 4.25 22.69 -47.18
C VAL A 327 3.44 22.01 -46.08
N PRO A 328 2.09 21.97 -46.17
CA PRO A 328 1.30 21.18 -45.26
C PRO A 328 1.57 19.69 -45.51
N TYR A 329 1.64 18.89 -44.46
CA TYR A 329 1.73 17.43 -44.57
C TYR A 329 0.74 16.79 -43.60
N ALA A 330 0.28 15.58 -43.95
CA ALA A 330 -0.65 14.81 -43.15
C ALA A 330 -0.02 13.49 -42.76
N CYS A 331 -0.12 13.12 -41.48
CA CYS A 331 0.42 11.89 -40.94
C CYS A 331 -0.67 10.93 -40.49
N VAL A 332 -0.46 9.64 -40.71
CA VAL A 332 -1.20 8.56 -40.09
C VAL A 332 -0.21 7.70 -39.32
N GLY A 333 -0.45 7.54 -38.03
CA GLY A 333 0.47 6.88 -37.12
C GLY A 333 -0.15 5.74 -36.32
N LEU A 334 0.70 4.78 -35.97
CA LEU A 334 0.41 3.74 -34.98
C LEU A 334 1.44 3.83 -33.87
N GLY A 335 0.98 3.75 -32.63
CA GLY A 335 1.87 3.84 -31.49
C GLY A 335 1.28 3.30 -30.20
N GLY A 336 2.12 3.26 -29.18
CA GLY A 336 1.74 2.83 -27.84
C GLY A 336 2.45 3.67 -26.78
N ASN A 337 1.81 3.75 -25.61
CA ASN A 337 2.37 4.45 -24.45
C ASN A 337 2.72 3.44 -23.35
N PHE A 338 3.92 3.56 -22.81
CA PHE A 338 4.37 2.82 -21.64
C PHE A 338 4.31 3.73 -20.41
N VAL A 339 3.54 3.34 -19.40
CA VAL A 339 3.37 4.12 -18.16
C VAL A 339 4.21 3.52 -17.04
N GLY A 340 5.10 4.31 -16.47
CA GLY A 340 5.88 4.00 -15.26
C GLY A 340 5.36 4.80 -14.06
N VAL A 341 5.21 4.15 -12.91
CA VAL A 341 4.52 4.73 -11.74
C VAL A 341 5.35 4.67 -10.44
N VAL A 342 6.23 3.68 -10.31
CA VAL A 342 6.88 3.36 -9.03
C VAL A 342 8.39 3.57 -9.15
N ASP A 343 8.94 4.40 -8.27
CA ASP A 343 10.40 4.55 -8.11
C ASP A 343 10.95 3.47 -7.15
N GLU A 344 10.20 3.10 -6.11
CA GLU A 344 10.61 2.09 -5.13
C GLU A 344 9.41 1.29 -4.57
N TYR A 345 9.55 -0.04 -4.52
CA TYR A 345 8.55 -0.97 -4.00
C TYR A 345 9.17 -1.82 -2.89
N SER A 346 8.57 -1.83 -1.71
CA SER A 346 9.04 -2.60 -0.56
C SER A 346 7.93 -3.46 0.05
N THR A 347 8.06 -4.79 -0.06
CA THR A 347 7.20 -5.74 0.66
C THR A 347 7.68 -5.97 2.08
N ILE A 348 6.78 -5.83 3.04
CA ILE A 348 7.07 -6.06 4.45
C ILE A 348 6.60 -7.47 4.77
N ARG A 349 7.51 -8.43 4.57
CA ARG A 349 7.22 -9.80 4.97
C ARG A 349 7.40 -9.96 6.48
N PRO A 350 6.50 -10.66 7.19
CA PRO A 350 6.74 -11.07 8.57
C PRO A 350 7.96 -12.01 8.62
N SER A 351 9.11 -11.45 9.00
CA SER A 351 10.42 -12.08 9.26
C SER A 351 11.10 -12.89 8.13
N LEU A 352 12.06 -12.27 7.43
CA LEU A 352 13.50 -12.64 7.44
C LEU A 352 14.27 -11.59 6.60
N THR A 353 14.78 -10.51 7.21
CA THR A 353 15.72 -9.62 6.53
C THR A 353 17.09 -10.29 6.49
N LEU A 354 17.35 -11.11 5.47
CA LEU A 354 18.72 -11.49 5.11
C LEU A 354 19.39 -10.26 4.49
N TYR A 355 20.17 -9.52 5.29
CA TYR A 355 21.10 -8.52 4.76
C TYR A 355 22.23 -9.24 4.02
N ALA A 356 22.14 -9.30 2.70
CA ALA A 356 23.32 -9.53 1.87
C ALA A 356 24.14 -8.23 1.84
N ARG A 357 25.15 -8.09 2.72
CA ARG A 357 26.22 -7.12 2.50
C ARG A 357 26.96 -7.54 1.23
N ARG A 358 26.83 -6.79 0.13
CA ARG A 358 27.87 -6.81 -0.91
C ARG A 358 29.16 -6.26 -0.28
N LYS A 359 30.23 -7.04 -0.35
CA LYS A 359 31.60 -6.57 -0.11
C LYS A 359 32.04 -5.66 -1.23
#